data_AF-Q1N8S4-F1
#
_entry.id   AF-Q1N8S4-F1
#
_cell.length_a   1.000
_cell.length_b   1.000
_cell.length_c   1.000
_cell.angle_alpha   90.00
_cell.angle_beta   90.00
_cell.angle_gamma   90.00
#
_symmetry.space_group_name_H-M   'P 1'
#
loop_
_entity.id
_entity.type
_entity.pdbx_description
1 polymer ?
#
loop_
_entity_poly.entity_id
_entity_poly.type
_entity_poly.pdbx_seq_one_letter_code
_entity_poly.pdbx_strand_id
1 'polypeptide(L)'
;MEAMRQEIEGSTSFRLDIDRDGIPTTCTTTSSSGAAILDETACAKAMERARFSPAKDASGSAVSGTFTARINWRLPDASALFSSPSITETTFTINPDGSPSDCRTMIDGNIAPDQSSCLPIMGKRFPIQKDASGNPIRQKMRITTKLERVEEGD
;
A
#
# COMPACT_ATOMS: atom_id res chain seq x y z
N MET A 1 0.62 -5.27 -16.72
CA MET A 1 1.95 -5.22 -16.07
C MET A 1 2.89 -4.45 -16.99
N GLU A 2 2.69 -3.13 -17.15
CA GLU A 2 3.49 -2.28 -18.07
C GLU A 2 4.06 -1.05 -17.34
N ALA A 3 3.28 -0.47 -16.41
CA ALA A 3 3.63 0.80 -15.76
C ALA A 3 4.87 0.76 -14.83
N MET A 4 5.21 -0.39 -14.24
CA MET A 4 6.40 -0.50 -13.39
C MET A 4 7.72 -0.47 -14.17
N ARG A 5 7.70 -0.69 -15.49
CA ARG A 5 8.92 -0.82 -16.31
C ARG A 5 9.33 0.47 -17.01
N GLN A 6 8.49 1.51 -16.98
CA GLN A 6 8.69 2.76 -17.72
C GLN A 6 8.90 3.98 -16.82
N GLU A 7 9.16 3.79 -15.51
CA GLU A 7 9.37 4.88 -14.56
C GLU A 7 8.25 5.94 -14.57
N ILE A 8 7.00 5.51 -14.78
CA ILE A 8 5.88 6.44 -14.95
C ILE A 8 5.29 6.84 -13.60
N GLU A 9 5.48 8.10 -13.25
CA GLU A 9 4.80 8.78 -12.16
C GLU A 9 3.79 9.80 -12.66
N GLY A 10 2.95 10.30 -11.74
CA GLY A 10 2.08 11.42 -12.02
C GLY A 10 0.88 11.45 -11.10
N SER A 11 -0.06 12.34 -11.36
CA SER A 11 -1.28 12.45 -10.58
C SER A 11 -2.50 12.44 -11.49
N THR A 12 -3.38 11.45 -11.31
CA THR A 12 -4.65 11.38 -12.02
C THR A 12 -5.75 11.88 -11.11
N SER A 13 -6.50 12.90 -11.53
CA SER A 13 -7.77 13.29 -10.89
C SER A 13 -8.94 12.83 -11.73
N PHE A 14 -9.99 12.34 -11.08
CA PHE A 14 -11.19 11.85 -11.74
C PHE A 14 -12.46 12.16 -10.93
N ARG A 15 -13.59 12.13 -11.63
CA ARG A 15 -14.95 12.22 -11.09
C ARG A 15 -15.69 10.92 -11.38
N LEU A 16 -16.39 10.40 -10.37
CA LEU A 16 -17.34 9.31 -10.48
C LEU A 16 -18.76 9.85 -10.43
N ASP A 17 -19.61 9.31 -11.29
CA ASP A 17 -21.07 9.41 -11.16
C ASP A 17 -21.56 8.16 -10.44
N ILE A 18 -22.37 8.35 -9.41
CA ILE A 18 -22.83 7.30 -8.49
C ILE A 18 -24.36 7.26 -8.57
N ASP A 19 -24.92 6.07 -8.76
CA ASP A 19 -26.37 5.90 -8.78
C ASP A 19 -26.98 5.93 -7.37
N ARG A 20 -28.31 5.82 -7.32
CA ARG A 20 -29.09 5.79 -6.06
C ARG A 20 -28.83 4.55 -5.20
N ASP A 21 -28.16 3.52 -5.73
CA ASP A 21 -27.79 2.32 -4.99
C ASP A 21 -26.35 2.43 -4.44
N GLY A 22 -25.66 3.55 -4.70
CA GLY A 22 -24.31 3.80 -4.22
C GLY A 22 -23.23 3.16 -5.10
N ILE A 23 -23.59 2.76 -6.32
CA ILE A 23 -22.70 2.11 -7.27
C ILE A 23 -22.17 3.12 -8.29
N PRO A 24 -20.85 3.17 -8.53
CA PRO A 24 -20.28 3.98 -9.61
C PRO A 24 -20.78 3.51 -10.98
N THR A 25 -21.28 4.44 -11.79
CA THR A 25 -21.80 4.17 -13.14
C THR A 25 -20.93 4.76 -14.24
N THR A 26 -20.27 5.89 -13.98
CA THR A 26 -19.35 6.54 -14.92
C THR A 26 -18.11 7.04 -14.21
N CYS A 27 -16.94 6.94 -14.86
CA CYS A 27 -15.72 7.62 -14.45
C CYS A 27 -15.23 8.57 -15.54
N THR A 28 -14.86 9.77 -15.16
CA THR A 28 -14.29 10.78 -16.06
C THR A 28 -13.01 11.33 -15.46
N THR A 29 -11.90 11.19 -16.17
CA THR A 29 -10.63 11.84 -15.82
C THR A 29 -10.78 13.36 -15.97
N THR A 30 -10.54 14.10 -14.89
CA THR A 30 -10.62 15.57 -14.83
C THR A 30 -9.25 16.23 -14.91
N SER A 31 -8.17 15.50 -14.56
CA SER A 31 -6.78 15.90 -14.81
C SER A 31 -5.96 14.66 -15.08
N SER A 32 -5.29 14.62 -16.23
CA SER A 32 -4.40 13.52 -16.62
C SER A 32 -3.11 13.52 -15.81
N SER A 33 -2.54 12.34 -15.57
CA SER A 33 -1.19 12.19 -15.01
C SER A 33 -0.08 12.47 -16.03
N GLY A 34 -0.42 12.68 -17.30
CA GLY A 34 0.54 12.71 -18.42
C GLY A 34 0.83 11.34 -19.03
N ALA A 35 0.18 10.26 -18.54
CA ALA A 35 0.35 8.91 -19.05
C ALA A 35 -0.99 8.16 -19.12
N ALA A 36 -1.39 7.76 -20.32
CA ALA A 36 -2.68 7.13 -20.58
C ALA A 36 -2.92 5.87 -19.72
N ILE A 37 -1.88 5.05 -19.52
CA ILE A 37 -1.99 3.82 -18.72
C ILE A 37 -2.38 4.09 -17.25
N LEU A 38 -1.88 5.18 -16.66
CA LEU A 38 -2.20 5.55 -15.29
C LEU A 38 -3.63 6.09 -15.19
N ASP A 39 -4.06 6.88 -16.17
CA ASP A 39 -5.41 7.45 -16.23
C ASP A 39 -6.48 6.37 -16.44
N GLU A 40 -6.26 5.45 -17.38
CA GLU A 40 -7.12 4.31 -17.64
C GLU A 40 -7.21 3.39 -16.41
N THR A 41 -6.07 3.11 -15.77
CA THR A 41 -6.01 2.27 -14.57
C THR A 41 -6.75 2.92 -13.41
N ALA A 42 -6.60 4.23 -13.20
CA ALA A 42 -7.30 4.97 -12.15
C ALA A 42 -8.81 4.78 -12.27
N CYS A 43 -9.37 5.05 -13.44
CA CYS A 43 -10.81 4.90 -13.66
C CYS A 43 -11.27 3.44 -13.56
N ALA A 44 -10.56 2.50 -14.20
CA ALA A 44 -10.92 1.08 -14.14
C ALA A 44 -10.98 0.56 -12.70
N LYS A 45 -9.98 0.90 -11.88
CA LYS A 45 -9.92 0.45 -10.48
C LYS A 45 -10.90 1.18 -9.56
N ALA A 46 -11.15 2.46 -9.80
CA ALA A 46 -12.18 3.20 -9.09
C ALA A 46 -13.57 2.60 -9.33
N MET A 47 -13.91 2.32 -10.60
CA MET A 47 -15.19 1.69 -10.97
C MET A 47 -15.33 0.28 -10.39
N GLU A 48 -14.27 -0.54 -10.40
CA GLU A 48 -14.29 -1.91 -9.88
C GLU A 48 -14.49 -1.95 -8.35
N ARG A 49 -13.76 -1.11 -7.61
CA ARG A 49 -13.58 -1.24 -6.15
C ARG A 49 -14.40 -0.26 -5.31
N ALA A 50 -14.73 0.91 -5.83
CA ALA A 50 -15.41 1.92 -5.03
C ALA A 50 -16.85 1.48 -4.73
N ARG A 51 -17.26 1.66 -3.48
CA ARG A 51 -18.62 1.41 -3.00
C ARG A 51 -18.99 2.58 -2.11
N PHE A 52 -20.16 3.14 -2.34
CA PHE A 52 -20.65 4.30 -1.61
C PHE A 52 -21.96 3.96 -0.91
N SER A 53 -22.21 4.64 0.19
CA SER A 53 -23.59 4.78 0.68
C SER A 53 -24.30 5.79 -0.23
N PRO A 54 -25.55 5.53 -0.66
CA PRO A 54 -26.30 6.47 -1.48
C PRO A 54 -26.38 7.86 -0.85
N ALA A 55 -26.28 8.89 -1.69
CA ALA A 55 -26.60 10.25 -1.25
C ALA A 55 -28.10 10.31 -0.90
N LYS A 56 -28.48 11.18 0.03
CA LYS A 56 -29.88 11.38 0.42
C LYS A 56 -30.29 12.83 0.21
N ASP A 57 -31.51 13.04 -0.26
CA ASP A 57 -32.10 14.38 -0.35
C ASP A 57 -32.67 14.85 1.00
N ALA A 58 -33.28 16.05 1.02
CA ALA A 58 -33.87 16.63 2.23
C ALA A 58 -35.04 15.81 2.81
N SER A 59 -35.65 14.91 2.03
CA SER A 59 -36.69 13.98 2.48
C SER A 59 -36.12 12.66 3.01
N GLY A 60 -34.81 12.44 2.89
CA GLY A 60 -34.14 11.19 3.27
C GLY A 60 -34.15 10.12 2.17
N SER A 61 -34.63 10.45 0.97
CA SER A 61 -34.71 9.54 -0.17
C SER A 61 -33.35 9.40 -0.86
N ALA A 62 -33.00 8.18 -1.29
CA ALA A 62 -31.74 7.91 -1.97
C ALA A 62 -31.71 8.55 -3.36
N VAL A 63 -30.64 9.30 -3.67
CA VAL A 63 -30.44 10.02 -4.92
C VAL A 63 -29.06 9.72 -5.50
N SER A 64 -28.91 9.94 -6.81
CA SER A 64 -27.62 9.89 -7.47
C SER A 64 -26.70 11.01 -6.97
N GLY A 65 -25.39 10.77 -6.99
CA GLY A 65 -24.39 11.74 -6.55
C GLY A 65 -23.14 11.70 -7.41
N THR A 66 -22.20 12.58 -7.08
CA THR A 66 -20.88 12.62 -7.71
C THR A 66 -19.79 12.58 -6.66
N PHE A 67 -18.66 11.96 -6.98
CA PHE A 67 -17.49 11.91 -6.11
C PHE A 67 -16.23 12.24 -6.89
N THR A 68 -15.35 13.06 -6.35
CA THR A 68 -14.06 13.40 -6.98
C THR A 68 -12.90 12.91 -6.13
N ALA A 69 -11.89 12.33 -6.77
CA ALA A 69 -10.68 11.88 -6.11
C ALA A 69 -9.44 12.12 -6.97
N ARG A 70 -8.28 11.98 -6.33
CA ARG A 70 -6.96 12.06 -6.94
C ARG A 70 -6.12 10.86 -6.51
N ILE A 71 -5.50 10.18 -7.47
CA ILE A 71 -4.51 9.13 -7.24
C ILE A 71 -3.14 9.71 -7.59
N ASN A 72 -2.20 9.61 -6.65
CA ASN A 72 -0.81 9.97 -6.86
C ASN A 72 -0.01 8.69 -7.12
N TRP A 73 0.55 8.59 -8.32
CA TRP A 73 1.42 7.50 -8.74
C TRP A 73 2.86 7.93 -8.48
N ARG A 74 3.51 7.25 -7.54
CA ARG A 74 4.91 7.47 -7.18
C ARG A 74 5.66 6.17 -7.26
N LEU A 75 6.85 6.23 -7.83
CA LEU A 75 7.84 5.18 -7.70
C LEU A 75 8.41 5.26 -6.27
N PRO A 76 8.86 4.13 -5.73
CA PRO A 76 9.68 4.15 -4.53
C PRO A 76 10.94 4.97 -4.82
N ASP A 77 11.22 5.97 -4.00
CA ASP A 77 12.45 6.75 -4.09
C ASP A 77 13.64 5.83 -3.75
N ALA A 78 14.46 5.50 -4.75
CA ALA A 78 15.65 4.68 -4.57
C ALA A 78 16.69 5.34 -3.65
N SER A 79 16.61 6.66 -3.44
CA SER A 79 17.47 7.40 -2.50
C SER A 79 17.01 7.29 -1.04
N ALA A 80 15.76 6.85 -0.78
CA ALA A 80 15.25 6.65 0.59
C ALA A 80 16.04 5.59 1.38
N LEU A 81 16.77 4.71 0.68
CA LEU A 81 17.69 3.76 1.30
C LEU A 81 18.85 4.45 2.05
N PHE A 82 19.12 5.72 1.76
CA PHE A 82 20.26 6.47 2.33
C PHE A 82 19.88 7.86 2.89
N SER A 83 18.60 8.25 2.88
CA SER A 83 18.18 9.50 3.51
C SER A 83 18.16 9.34 5.04
N SER A 84 19.22 9.77 5.72
CA SER A 84 19.20 9.88 7.18
C SER A 84 18.39 11.10 7.63
N PRO A 85 17.51 10.99 8.64
CA PRO A 85 17.19 9.76 9.38
C PRO A 85 16.16 8.91 8.63
N SER A 86 16.35 7.59 8.65
CA SER A 86 15.35 6.64 8.11
C SER A 86 15.03 5.54 9.12
N ILE A 87 13.77 5.10 9.12
CA ILE A 87 13.30 3.95 9.87
C ILE A 87 12.89 2.87 8.88
N THR A 88 13.60 1.74 8.94
CA THR A 88 13.25 0.54 8.19
C THR A 88 12.47 -0.43 9.09
N GLU A 89 11.27 -0.82 8.68
CA GLU A 89 10.45 -1.82 9.37
C GLU A 89 10.31 -3.07 8.50
N THR A 90 10.88 -4.19 8.92
CA THR A 90 10.70 -5.49 8.27
C THR A 90 9.72 -6.35 9.06
N THR A 91 8.59 -6.68 8.45
CA THR A 91 7.54 -7.54 9.02
C THR A 91 7.56 -8.91 8.37
N PHE A 92 7.32 -9.98 9.13
CA PHE A 92 7.21 -11.35 8.61
C PHE A 92 6.36 -12.21 9.55
N THR A 93 5.86 -13.34 9.04
CA THR A 93 5.07 -14.31 9.81
C THR A 93 5.88 -15.57 10.05
N ILE A 94 6.03 -15.99 11.30
CA ILE A 94 6.54 -17.32 11.66
C ILE A 94 5.36 -18.30 11.67
N ASN A 95 5.47 -19.37 10.88
CA ASN A 95 4.50 -20.44 10.78
C ASN A 95 4.62 -21.43 11.96
N PRO A 96 3.62 -22.30 12.17
CA PRO A 96 3.63 -23.36 13.19
C PRO A 96 4.84 -24.31 13.12
N ASP A 97 5.48 -24.43 11.96
CA ASP A 97 6.69 -25.23 11.77
C ASP A 97 7.99 -24.43 12.02
N GLY A 98 7.89 -23.14 12.36
CA GLY A 98 9.03 -22.24 12.53
C GLY A 98 9.58 -21.69 11.23
N SER A 99 9.00 -22.02 10.07
CA SER A 99 9.36 -21.37 8.80
C SER A 99 8.80 -19.95 8.74
N PRO A 100 9.52 -18.99 8.15
CA PRO A 100 9.03 -17.65 7.97
C PRO A 100 8.31 -17.49 6.61
N SER A 101 7.38 -16.55 6.55
CA SER A 101 6.56 -16.25 5.37
C SER A 101 6.10 -14.79 5.39
N ASP A 102 5.47 -14.32 4.30
CA ASP A 102 4.89 -12.97 4.18
C ASP A 102 5.85 -11.84 4.57
N CYS A 103 7.14 -12.01 4.26
CA CYS A 103 8.13 -11.00 4.62
C CYS A 103 8.00 -9.75 3.75
N ARG A 104 7.99 -8.59 4.40
CA ARG A 104 7.92 -7.29 3.76
C ARG A 104 8.70 -6.25 4.55
N THR A 105 9.56 -5.53 3.86
CA THR A 105 10.32 -4.38 4.33
C THR A 105 9.66 -3.09 3.89
N MET A 106 9.52 -2.16 4.84
CA MET A 106 9.05 -0.80 4.64
C MET A 106 10.14 0.18 5.06
N ILE A 107 10.30 1.29 4.35
CA ILE A 107 11.22 2.38 4.66
C ILE A 107 10.38 3.65 4.75
N ASP A 108 10.38 4.29 5.92
CA ASP A 108 9.61 5.51 6.19
C ASP A 108 8.13 5.41 5.75
N GLY A 109 7.54 4.24 5.98
CA GLY A 109 6.14 3.93 5.64
C GLY A 109 5.88 3.47 4.20
N ASN A 110 6.88 3.50 3.31
CA ASN A 110 6.77 3.02 1.93
C ASN A 110 7.33 1.61 1.78
N ILE A 111 6.80 0.80 0.85
CA ILE A 111 7.37 -0.53 0.57
C ILE A 111 8.76 -0.35 -0.03
N ALA A 112 9.76 -1.01 0.55
CA ALA A 112 11.13 -0.98 0.04
C ALA A 112 11.18 -1.58 -1.39
N PRO A 113 11.86 -0.91 -2.35
CA PRO A 113 11.94 -1.38 -3.73
C PRO A 113 12.66 -2.73 -3.84
N ASP A 114 13.71 -2.92 -3.03
CA ASP A 114 14.34 -4.21 -2.81
C ASP A 114 13.94 -4.76 -1.43
N GLN A 115 13.66 -6.07 -1.37
CA GLN A 115 13.30 -6.77 -0.14
C GLN A 115 14.54 -7.46 0.45
N SER A 116 15.72 -6.84 0.31
CA SER A 116 17.00 -7.45 0.72
C SER A 116 17.02 -7.83 2.20
N SER A 117 16.36 -7.06 3.07
CA SER A 117 16.24 -7.38 4.50
C SER A 117 15.45 -8.68 4.76
N CYS A 118 14.65 -9.16 3.81
CA CYS A 118 13.94 -10.43 3.91
C CYS A 118 14.84 -11.65 3.61
N LEU A 119 15.88 -11.51 2.79
CA LEU A 119 16.77 -12.62 2.41
C LEU A 119 17.36 -13.36 3.63
N PRO A 120 17.97 -12.69 4.62
CA PRO A 120 18.49 -13.38 5.80
C PRO A 120 17.40 -13.96 6.69
N ILE A 121 16.16 -13.47 6.61
CA ILE A 121 15.01 -13.97 7.39
C ILE A 121 14.48 -15.25 6.76
N MET A 122 14.22 -15.26 5.45
CA MET A 122 13.58 -16.37 4.74
C MET A 122 14.38 -17.68 4.79
N GLY A 123 15.71 -17.61 4.98
CA GLY A 123 16.57 -18.79 5.12
C GLY A 123 16.69 -19.35 6.55
N LYS A 124 15.97 -18.81 7.53
CA LYS A 124 16.10 -19.20 8.95
C LYS A 124 14.89 -19.99 9.43
N ARG A 125 15.09 -20.79 10.47
CA ARG A 125 14.01 -21.36 11.30
C ARG A 125 13.96 -20.56 12.60
N PHE A 126 12.77 -20.12 12.96
CA PHE A 126 12.55 -19.33 14.18
C PHE A 126 11.90 -20.17 15.27
N PRO A 127 12.13 -19.83 16.56
CA PRO A 127 11.42 -20.44 17.66
C PRO A 127 9.90 -20.24 17.52
N ILE A 128 9.14 -21.32 17.75
CA ILE A 128 7.69 -21.29 17.75
C ILE A 128 7.15 -21.02 19.15
N GLN A 129 6.16 -20.14 19.23
CA GLN A 129 5.33 -19.92 20.41
C GLN A 129 4.17 -20.90 20.35
N LYS A 130 3.71 -21.32 21.52
CA LYS A 130 2.59 -22.24 21.70
C LYS A 130 1.50 -21.55 22.50
N ASP A 131 0.26 -21.94 22.26
CA ASP A 131 -0.87 -21.55 23.11
C ASP A 131 -0.85 -22.30 24.46
N ALA A 132 -1.85 -22.03 25.32
CA ALA A 132 -2.00 -22.69 26.62
C ALA A 132 -2.22 -24.21 26.53
N SER A 133 -2.65 -24.73 25.37
CA SER A 133 -2.84 -26.16 25.11
C SER A 133 -1.61 -26.83 24.51
N GLY A 134 -0.54 -26.06 24.24
CA GLY A 134 0.71 -26.56 23.68
C GLY A 134 0.74 -26.63 22.15
N ASN A 135 -0.27 -26.11 21.46
CA ASN A 135 -0.31 -26.08 19.99
C ASN A 135 0.52 -24.92 19.46
N PRO A 136 1.35 -25.12 18.41
CA PRO A 136 2.09 -24.02 17.80
C PRO A 136 1.17 -22.99 17.15
N ILE A 137 1.45 -21.71 17.38
CA ILE A 137 0.67 -20.61 16.82
C ILE A 137 1.48 -19.76 15.84
N ARG A 138 0.79 -19.20 14.84
CA ARG A 138 1.38 -18.21 13.92
C ARG A 138 1.72 -16.94 14.67
N GLN A 139 2.90 -16.40 14.40
CA GLN A 139 3.38 -15.18 15.05
C GLN A 139 3.78 -14.15 14.00
N LYS A 140 3.28 -12.93 14.15
CA LYS A 140 3.68 -11.80 13.31
C LYS A 140 4.81 -11.04 14.00
N MET A 141 5.96 -10.99 13.35
CA MET A 141 7.17 -10.34 13.84
C MET A 141 7.40 -9.02 13.11
N ARG A 142 8.05 -8.08 13.79
CA ARG A 142 8.53 -6.82 13.23
C ARG A 142 9.93 -6.54 13.76
N ILE A 143 10.86 -6.27 12.85
CA ILE A 143 12.20 -5.78 13.13
C ILE A 143 12.26 -4.33 12.68
N THR A 144 12.71 -3.44 13.55
CA THR A 144 12.87 -2.02 13.25
C THR A 144 14.36 -1.66 13.31
N THR A 145 14.88 -1.13 12.22
CA THR A 145 16.26 -0.63 12.11
C THR A 145 16.20 0.87 11.89
N LYS A 146 16.90 1.62 12.73
CA LYS A 146 16.98 3.08 12.64
C LYS A 146 18.37 3.48 12.14
N LEU A 147 18.42 4.30 11.11
CA LEU A 147 19.63 5.00 10.68
C LEU A 147 19.51 6.45 11.16
N GLU A 148 20.50 6.91 11.92
CA GLU A 148 20.57 8.28 12.40
C GLU A 148 21.97 8.87 12.23
N ARG A 149 22.04 10.19 12.07
CA ARG A 149 23.31 10.91 12.09
C ARG A 149 23.77 11.00 13.54
N VAL A 150 25.00 10.58 13.79
CA VAL A 150 25.68 10.76 15.07
C VAL A 150 26.75 11.84 14.88
N GLU A 151 26.85 12.79 15.81
CA GLU A 151 27.93 13.77 15.83
C GLU A 151 29.23 13.07 16.29
N GLU A 152 30.32 13.29 15.55
CA GLU A 152 31.65 12.81 15.96
C GLU A 152 32.12 13.71 17.11
N GLY A 153 32.29 13.13 18.31
CA GLY A 153 32.71 13.89 19.49
C GLY A 153 34.18 14.32 19.38
N ASP A 154 34.46 15.57 19.76
CA ASP A 154 35.81 16.15 19.94
C ASP A 154 36.68 15.39 20.96
#